data_AF-A0A4P6ECS5-F1
#
_entry.id   AF-A0A4P6ECS5-F1
#
_cell.length_a   1.000
_cell.length_b   1.000
_cell.length_c   1.000
_cell.angle_alpha   90.00
_cell.angle_beta   90.00
_cell.angle_gamma   90.00
#
_symmetry.space_group_name_H-M   'P 1'
#
loop_
_entity.id
_entity.type
_entity.pdbx_description
1 polymer ?
#
loop_
_entity_poly.entity_id
_entity_poly.type
_entity_poly.pdbx_seq_one_letter_code
_entity_poly.pdbx_strand_id
1 'polypeptide(L)'
;MSVDMATSDPEDATRSRGTLLMKVPGRARPQKQALKEFNEAVTELRRRYEPAFWPLVVPEARDMFRWRVLLDCGCAQEVYTHGDDRFPDDRSYLDHMTDAQLPPGEFWCAATHASAPNPYREIVEWCDRKIIDFPADPEEPEYAMDPETWALIRHDGPHSSAFWRVKLECGHYGQVCTEIAWKPEDGPKLASRKRITEMRADFEESWSTDGDGAWPAEGPEREHLRKMLDLRWPRPAPDQDCYTCAHISRIVGYQRIGWLVRRTPPVPAPAPRIDRDKIAARLAAAEAEVERLKHQLSSVEN
;
A
#
# COMPACT_ATOMS: atom_id res chain seq x y z
N MET A 1 24.80 11.04 7.16
CA MET A 1 24.49 9.61 6.92
C MET A 1 23.11 9.58 6.29
N SER A 2 23.05 10.02 5.03
CA SER A 2 22.84 9.17 3.85
C SER A 2 21.49 8.46 3.91
N VAL A 3 20.52 9.12 3.29
CA VAL A 3 19.15 8.67 3.04
C VAL A 3 19.25 7.72 1.85
N ASP A 4 19.05 6.42 2.08
CA ASP A 4 19.08 5.45 1.00
C ASP A 4 17.85 5.62 0.10
N MET A 5 18.17 5.80 -1.17
CA MET A 5 17.25 5.93 -2.28
C MET A 5 16.47 4.63 -2.43
N ALA A 6 15.15 4.76 -2.53
CA ALA A 6 14.28 3.69 -2.99
C ALA A 6 14.79 3.16 -4.33
N THR A 7 15.32 1.94 -4.33
CA THR A 7 15.56 1.16 -5.54
C THR A 7 14.21 0.72 -6.08
N SER A 8 13.72 1.46 -7.07
CA SER A 8 12.59 1.07 -7.91
C SER A 8 12.90 -0.23 -8.63
N ASP A 9 12.00 -1.22 -8.51
CA ASP A 9 12.03 -2.45 -9.31
C ASP A 9 12.05 -2.14 -10.82
N PRO A 10 12.81 -2.89 -11.63
CA PRO A 10 12.98 -2.62 -13.06
C PRO A 10 11.77 -2.97 -13.93
N GLU A 11 10.68 -3.53 -13.37
CA GLU A 11 9.48 -3.90 -14.13
C GLU A 11 8.44 -2.77 -14.29
N ASP A 12 8.61 -1.62 -13.61
CA ASP A 12 7.61 -0.54 -13.62
C ASP A 12 7.87 0.53 -14.71
N ALA A 13 8.95 0.41 -15.49
CA ALA A 13 9.40 1.43 -16.43
C ALA A 13 8.61 1.51 -17.76
N THR A 14 7.61 0.64 -17.98
CA THR A 14 6.87 0.57 -19.27
C THR A 14 5.39 0.95 -19.19
N ARG A 15 4.85 1.34 -18.03
CA ARG A 15 3.48 1.86 -17.99
C ARG A 15 3.43 3.24 -18.65
N SER A 16 2.78 3.31 -19.81
CA SER A 16 2.47 4.59 -20.43
C SER A 16 1.48 5.33 -19.51
N ARG A 17 1.93 6.48 -18.99
CA ARG A 17 1.16 7.31 -18.07
C ARG A 17 -0.16 7.73 -18.70
N GLY A 18 -1.24 7.72 -17.92
CA GLY A 18 -2.55 8.17 -18.39
C GLY A 18 -3.30 7.19 -19.28
N THR A 19 -2.85 5.93 -19.42
CA THR A 19 -3.51 4.92 -20.27
C THR A 19 -4.91 4.54 -19.81
N LEU A 20 -5.20 4.69 -18.52
CA LEU A 20 -6.50 4.36 -17.93
C LEU A 20 -7.46 5.55 -17.92
N LEU A 21 -7.16 6.64 -18.64
CA LEU A 21 -8.08 7.77 -18.78
C LEU A 21 -9.37 7.34 -19.49
N MET A 22 -10.50 7.43 -18.79
CA MET A 22 -11.80 7.09 -19.35
C MET A 22 -12.94 7.86 -18.66
N LYS A 23 -14.16 7.71 -19.20
CA LYS A 23 -15.37 8.18 -18.52
C LYS A 23 -15.79 7.16 -17.47
N VAL A 24 -15.80 7.57 -16.20
CA VAL A 24 -16.19 6.69 -15.09
C VAL A 24 -17.70 6.78 -14.84
N PRO A 25 -18.46 5.66 -14.74
CA PRO A 25 -19.92 5.67 -14.56
C PRO A 25 -20.38 6.40 -13.30
N GLY A 26 -21.43 7.23 -13.36
CA GLY A 26 -22.00 7.98 -12.23
C GLY A 26 -21.61 9.47 -12.21
N ARG A 27 -21.74 10.15 -11.05
CA ARG A 27 -21.45 11.58 -10.91
C ARG A 27 -20.41 11.85 -9.84
N ALA A 28 -19.60 12.88 -10.06
CA ALA A 28 -18.71 13.40 -9.04
C ALA A 28 -19.49 14.08 -7.92
N ARG A 29 -19.00 13.95 -6.68
CA ARG A 29 -19.49 14.66 -5.50
C ARG A 29 -19.40 16.17 -5.74
N PRO A 30 -20.37 16.97 -5.22
CA PRO A 30 -20.27 18.42 -5.24
C PRO A 30 -18.96 18.90 -4.62
N GLN A 31 -18.31 19.89 -5.24
CA GLN A 31 -17.02 20.40 -4.79
C GLN A 31 -17.03 20.85 -3.32
N LYS A 32 -18.12 21.47 -2.86
CA LYS A 32 -18.27 21.90 -1.45
C LYS A 32 -18.24 20.73 -0.48
N GLN A 33 -18.89 19.62 -0.84
CA GLN A 33 -18.90 18.41 -0.02
C GLN A 33 -17.52 17.77 0.02
N ALA A 34 -16.88 17.58 -1.15
CA ALA A 34 -15.54 17.03 -1.24
C ALA A 34 -14.51 17.84 -0.43
N LEU A 35 -14.60 19.17 -0.49
CA LEU A 35 -13.73 20.07 0.30
C LEU A 35 -13.98 19.95 1.81
N LYS A 36 -15.24 19.78 2.23
CA LYS A 36 -15.59 19.57 3.64
C LYS A 36 -14.96 18.28 4.16
N GLU A 37 -15.18 17.16 3.49
CA GLU A 37 -14.63 15.85 3.87
C GLU A 37 -13.10 15.85 3.86
N PHE A 38 -12.49 16.51 2.87
CA PHE A 38 -11.02 16.68 2.82
C PHE A 38 -10.50 17.46 4.04
N ASN A 39 -11.15 18.57 4.41
CA ASN A 39 -10.73 19.37 5.57
C ASN A 39 -10.94 18.63 6.90
N GLU A 40 -11.96 17.78 7.01
CA GLU A 40 -12.17 16.91 8.17
C GLU A 40 -11.02 15.89 8.29
N ALA A 41 -10.65 15.22 7.19
CA ALA A 41 -9.51 14.30 7.16
C ALA A 41 -8.17 15.00 7.46
N VAL A 42 -7.96 16.21 6.93
CA VAL A 42 -6.77 17.03 7.23
C VAL A 42 -6.73 17.45 8.69
N THR A 43 -7.87 17.77 9.30
CA THR A 43 -7.94 18.13 10.73
C THR A 43 -7.53 16.94 11.60
N GLU A 44 -8.01 15.75 11.27
CA GLU A 44 -7.63 14.53 11.96
C GLU A 44 -6.13 14.22 11.76
N LEU A 45 -5.62 14.40 10.54
CA LEU A 45 -4.19 14.25 10.26
C LEU A 45 -3.34 15.23 11.09
N ARG A 46 -3.76 16.48 11.23
CA ARG A 46 -3.06 17.48 12.07
C ARG A 46 -3.03 17.14 13.54
N ARG A 47 -3.99 16.37 14.06
CA ARG A 47 -3.97 15.89 15.45
C ARG A 47 -2.90 14.83 15.69
N ARG A 48 -2.47 14.12 14.65
CA ARG A 48 -1.45 13.06 14.72
C ARG A 48 -0.01 13.58 14.65
N TYR A 49 0.19 14.81 14.18
CA TYR A 49 1.52 15.36 13.91
C TYR A 49 1.71 16.73 14.56
N GLU A 50 2.91 16.95 15.10
CA GLU A 50 3.33 18.26 15.60
C GLU A 50 3.26 19.34 14.50
N PRO A 51 2.90 20.59 14.83
CA PRO A 51 2.76 21.68 13.85
C PRO A 51 3.99 21.90 12.95
N ALA A 52 5.18 21.62 13.46
CA ALA A 52 6.44 21.73 12.70
C ALA A 52 6.49 20.79 11.48
N PHE A 53 5.80 19.66 11.51
CA PHE A 53 5.77 18.69 10.41
C PHE A 53 4.65 18.95 9.40
N TRP A 54 3.68 19.81 9.72
CA TRP A 54 2.53 20.05 8.84
C TRP A 54 2.89 20.42 7.39
N PRO A 55 3.88 21.29 7.11
CA PRO A 55 4.26 21.62 5.74
C PRO A 55 4.75 20.43 4.91
N LEU A 56 5.18 19.34 5.56
CA LEU A 56 5.72 18.16 4.90
C LEU A 56 4.67 17.06 4.71
N VAL A 57 3.77 16.88 5.68
CA VAL A 57 2.87 15.72 5.74
C VAL A 57 1.39 16.06 5.55
N VAL A 58 1.00 17.31 5.79
CA VAL A 58 -0.40 17.73 5.72
C VAL A 58 -0.68 18.38 4.37
N PRO A 59 -1.48 17.75 3.49
CA PRO A 59 -1.77 18.30 2.17
C PRO A 59 -2.63 19.55 2.26
N GLU A 60 -2.35 20.53 1.40
CA GLU A 60 -3.17 21.71 1.25
C GLU A 60 -4.23 21.53 0.15
N ALA A 61 -5.48 21.94 0.43
CA ALA A 61 -6.60 21.74 -0.50
C ALA A 61 -6.38 22.41 -1.88
N ARG A 62 -5.58 23.48 -1.97
CA ARG A 62 -5.27 24.19 -3.23
C ARG A 62 -4.34 23.42 -4.16
N ASP A 63 -3.63 22.43 -3.62
CA ASP A 63 -2.66 21.60 -4.33
C ASP A 63 -3.25 20.24 -4.71
N MET A 64 -4.48 19.96 -4.28
CA MET A 64 -5.15 18.71 -4.54
C MET A 64 -5.94 18.75 -5.83
N PHE A 65 -5.69 17.77 -6.70
CA PHE A 65 -6.50 17.48 -7.86
C PHE A 65 -7.44 16.31 -7.58
N ARG A 66 -8.68 16.42 -8.06
CA ARG A 66 -9.73 15.43 -7.85
C ARG A 66 -9.80 14.49 -9.04
N TRP A 67 -9.82 13.21 -8.74
CA TRP A 67 -10.04 12.13 -9.70
C TRP A 67 -11.24 11.31 -9.28
N ARG A 68 -11.88 10.73 -10.29
CA ARG A 68 -12.79 9.62 -10.07
C ARG A 68 -12.14 8.36 -10.59
N VAL A 69 -11.96 7.34 -9.76
CA VAL A 69 -11.38 6.06 -10.14
C VAL A 69 -12.50 5.03 -10.29
N LEU A 70 -12.34 4.14 -11.26
CA LEU A 70 -13.11 2.91 -11.42
C LEU A 70 -12.22 1.76 -10.98
N LEU A 71 -12.74 0.94 -10.08
CA LEU A 71 -12.10 -0.25 -9.57
C LEU A 71 -12.54 -1.47 -10.38
N ASP A 72 -11.72 -2.52 -10.44
CA ASP A 72 -12.03 -3.79 -11.13
C ASP A 72 -13.30 -4.47 -10.58
N CYS A 73 -13.61 -4.27 -9.30
CA CYS A 73 -14.87 -4.67 -8.67
C CYS A 73 -16.10 -3.87 -9.14
N GLY A 74 -15.92 -2.90 -10.04
CA GLY A 74 -16.96 -2.05 -10.62
C GLY A 74 -17.31 -0.81 -9.78
N CYS A 75 -16.79 -0.70 -8.55
CA CYS A 75 -17.01 0.47 -7.72
C CYS A 75 -16.30 1.71 -8.26
N ALA A 76 -16.96 2.87 -8.12
CA ALA A 76 -16.38 4.16 -8.45
C ALA A 76 -16.11 4.97 -7.19
N GLN A 77 -14.87 5.41 -7.00
CA GLN A 77 -14.44 6.19 -5.84
C GLN A 77 -13.85 7.53 -6.29
N GLU A 78 -13.81 8.50 -5.39
CA GLU A 78 -13.12 9.76 -5.63
C GLU A 78 -11.85 9.84 -4.79
N VAL A 79 -10.73 10.12 -5.45
CA VAL A 79 -9.40 10.21 -4.83
C VAL A 79 -8.75 11.56 -5.14
N TYR A 80 -7.73 11.90 -4.35
CA TYR A 80 -6.99 13.15 -4.47
C TYR A 80 -5.51 12.88 -4.74
N THR A 81 -4.91 13.65 -5.64
CA THR A 81 -3.45 13.65 -5.88
C THR A 81 -2.90 15.05 -5.70
N HIS A 82 -1.59 15.16 -5.44
CA HIS A 82 -0.88 16.43 -5.56
C HIS A 82 -0.65 16.72 -7.03
N GLY A 83 -1.27 17.78 -7.56
CA GLY A 83 -1.17 18.12 -8.98
C GLY A 83 -2.07 17.29 -9.90
N ASP A 84 -2.25 17.78 -11.12
CA ASP A 84 -3.03 17.16 -12.21
C ASP A 84 -2.20 16.27 -13.15
N ASP A 85 -0.90 16.22 -12.91
CA ASP A 85 0.11 15.43 -13.63
C ASP A 85 0.40 14.07 -12.97
N ARG A 86 -0.04 13.87 -11.72
CA ARG A 86 0.05 12.60 -11.01
C ARG A 86 -1.21 11.79 -11.18
N PHE A 87 -1.11 10.64 -11.82
CA PHE A 87 -2.25 9.76 -12.07
C PHE A 87 -2.55 8.85 -10.86
N PRO A 88 -3.83 8.50 -10.63
CA PRO A 88 -4.20 7.64 -9.50
C PRO A 88 -3.56 6.26 -9.47
N ASP A 89 -3.19 5.71 -10.62
CA ASP A 89 -2.60 4.37 -10.80
C ASP A 89 -1.08 4.32 -10.57
N ASP A 90 -0.40 5.46 -10.62
CA ASP A 90 1.03 5.58 -10.29
C ASP A 90 1.25 5.69 -8.77
N ARG A 91 0.18 5.80 -7.99
CA ARG A 91 0.25 6.02 -6.55
C ARG A 91 0.16 4.70 -5.78
N SER A 92 1.04 4.56 -4.80
CA SER A 92 0.85 3.65 -3.67
C SER A 92 -0.06 4.30 -2.63
N TYR A 93 -1.16 3.63 -2.33
CA TYR A 93 -2.07 4.02 -1.25
C TYR A 93 -1.66 3.29 0.03
N LEU A 94 -2.03 3.84 1.18
CA LEU A 94 -1.76 3.18 2.45
C LEU A 94 -2.76 2.03 2.65
N ASP A 95 -2.25 0.85 2.98
CA ASP A 95 -3.04 -0.24 3.55
C ASP A 95 -3.40 0.11 5.00
N HIS A 96 -4.69 0.29 5.28
CA HIS A 96 -5.16 0.65 6.61
C HIS A 96 -5.02 -0.47 7.64
N MET A 97 -4.75 -1.71 7.21
CA MET A 97 -4.61 -2.86 8.10
C MET A 97 -3.17 -3.08 8.55
N THR A 98 -2.22 -2.84 7.65
CA THR A 98 -0.80 -3.13 7.89
C THR A 98 0.07 -1.87 7.99
N ASP A 99 -0.52 -0.70 7.75
CA ASP A 99 0.18 0.58 7.57
C ASP A 99 1.28 0.54 6.49
N ALA A 100 1.26 -0.48 5.62
CA ALA A 100 2.19 -0.63 4.51
C ALA A 100 1.67 0.12 3.27
N GLN A 101 2.59 0.41 2.33
CA GLN A 101 2.21 0.94 1.03
C GLN A 101 1.70 -0.20 0.15
N LEU A 102 0.49 -0.04 -0.39
CA LEU A 102 -0.06 -0.94 -1.40
C LEU A 102 0.76 -0.83 -2.71
N PRO A 103 0.84 -1.92 -3.48
CA PRO A 103 1.32 -1.88 -4.86
C PRO A 103 0.67 -0.74 -5.67
N PRO A 104 1.42 -0.06 -6.56
CA PRO A 104 0.88 1.02 -7.39
C PRO A 104 -0.35 0.61 -8.20
N GLY A 105 -1.41 1.39 -8.06
CA GLY A 105 -2.68 1.18 -8.75
C GLY A 105 -3.67 0.30 -8.01
N GLU A 106 -3.35 -0.13 -6.78
CA GLU A 106 -4.30 -0.79 -5.89
C GLU A 106 -4.92 0.21 -4.92
N PHE A 107 -6.20 0.01 -4.61
CA PHE A 107 -6.96 0.92 -3.76
C PHE A 107 -7.90 0.14 -2.84
N TRP A 108 -8.07 0.61 -1.60
CA TRP A 108 -9.00 0.01 -0.65
C TRP A 108 -10.45 0.26 -1.06
N CYS A 109 -11.19 -0.79 -1.40
CA CYS A 109 -12.61 -0.66 -1.72
C CYS A 109 -13.44 -0.74 -0.44
N ALA A 110 -14.01 0.39 0.00
CA ALA A 110 -14.89 0.45 1.16
C ALA A 110 -16.32 -0.10 0.90
N ALA A 111 -16.61 -0.60 -0.32
CA ALA A 111 -17.92 -1.17 -0.60
C ALA A 111 -18.04 -2.56 0.03
N THR A 112 -19.22 -2.85 0.56
CA THR A 112 -19.55 -4.20 1.05
C THR A 112 -19.71 -5.13 -0.14
N HIS A 113 -18.61 -5.68 -0.62
CA HIS A 113 -18.63 -6.88 -1.43
C HIS A 113 -18.99 -8.05 -0.50
N ALA A 114 -19.68 -9.08 -1.01
CA ALA A 114 -19.76 -10.33 -0.28
C ALA A 114 -18.33 -10.74 0.05
N SER A 115 -18.01 -10.95 1.33
CA SER A 115 -16.64 -11.27 1.76
C SER A 115 -16.18 -12.51 1.01
N ALA A 116 -15.41 -12.30 -0.06
CA ALA A 116 -14.70 -13.39 -0.68
C ALA A 116 -13.75 -13.93 0.40
N PRO A 117 -13.61 -15.26 0.54
CA PRO A 117 -12.63 -15.81 1.46
C PRO A 117 -11.26 -15.23 1.15
N ASN A 118 -10.51 -14.90 2.20
CA ASN A 118 -9.15 -14.37 2.06
C ASN A 118 -8.32 -15.37 1.25
N PRO A 119 -7.72 -14.96 0.12
CA PRO A 119 -6.89 -15.87 -0.64
C PRO A 119 -5.61 -16.17 0.15
N TYR A 120 -5.22 -17.43 0.20
CA TYR A 120 -3.92 -17.82 0.71
C TYR A 120 -2.82 -17.42 -0.27
N ARG A 121 -1.76 -16.83 0.26
CA ARG A 121 -0.62 -16.28 -0.49
C ARG A 121 0.68 -16.77 0.14
N GLU A 122 1.58 -17.28 -0.69
CA GLU A 122 2.90 -17.72 -0.24
C GLU A 122 3.69 -16.56 0.36
N ILE A 123 4.43 -16.84 1.42
CA ILE A 123 5.39 -15.92 2.02
C ILE A 123 6.64 -15.92 1.13
N VAL A 124 6.92 -14.79 0.49
CA VAL A 124 8.09 -14.62 -0.39
C VAL A 124 9.25 -13.92 0.30
N GLU A 125 8.99 -13.20 1.40
CA GLU A 125 10.02 -12.48 2.13
C GLU A 125 9.70 -12.41 3.64
N TRP A 126 10.72 -12.61 4.46
CA TRP A 126 10.68 -12.34 5.91
C TRP A 126 11.39 -11.02 6.16
N CYS A 127 10.65 -10.00 6.58
CA CYS A 127 11.16 -8.63 6.70
C CYS A 127 11.69 -8.38 8.14
N ASP A 128 11.09 -7.44 8.86
CA ASP A 128 11.45 -7.11 10.24
C ASP A 128 10.80 -8.05 11.26
N ARG A 129 11.52 -8.21 12.37
CA ARG A 129 11.11 -8.98 13.54
C ARG A 129 10.95 -8.05 14.74
N LYS A 130 9.80 -8.17 15.40
CA LYS A 130 9.53 -7.53 16.69
C LYS A 130 9.25 -8.60 17.73
N ILE A 131 9.89 -8.48 18.90
CA ILE A 131 9.54 -9.28 20.07
C ILE A 131 8.48 -8.52 20.84
N ILE A 132 7.41 -9.21 21.20
CA ILE A 132 6.34 -8.67 22.04
C ILE A 132 6.25 -9.53 23.29
N ASP A 133 6.28 -8.87 24.44
CA ASP A 133 6.08 -9.49 25.75
C ASP A 133 4.58 -9.45 26.10
N PHE A 134 4.08 -10.59 26.56
CA PHE A 134 2.71 -10.77 27.01
C PHE A 134 2.71 -11.09 28.52
N PRO A 135 1.72 -10.61 29.26
CA PRO A 135 1.48 -11.10 30.61
C PRO A 135 1.13 -12.59 30.59
N ALA A 136 1.03 -13.19 31.77
CA ALA A 136 0.38 -14.49 31.89
C ALA A 136 -1.06 -14.40 31.39
N ASP A 137 -1.52 -15.44 30.71
CA ASP A 137 -2.92 -15.56 30.29
C ASP A 137 -3.82 -15.72 31.54
N PRO A 138 -5.06 -15.21 31.52
CA PRO A 138 -5.96 -15.34 32.66
C PRO A 138 -6.28 -16.80 32.99
N GLU A 139 -6.59 -17.05 34.27
CA GLU A 139 -7.03 -18.39 34.71
C GLU A 139 -8.39 -18.76 34.11
N GLU A 140 -9.30 -17.79 34.02
CA GLU A 140 -10.60 -17.99 33.39
C GLU A 140 -10.48 -17.97 31.85
N PRO A 141 -11.19 -18.86 31.13
CA PRO A 141 -11.15 -18.90 29.68
C PRO A 141 -11.61 -17.59 29.03
N GLU A 142 -10.84 -17.13 28.06
CA GLU A 142 -11.25 -16.04 27.18
C GLU A 142 -12.00 -16.57 25.93
N TYR A 143 -12.69 -15.67 25.23
CA TYR A 143 -13.31 -15.93 23.92
C TYR A 143 -14.36 -17.07 23.88
N ALA A 144 -15.03 -17.33 25.00
CA ALA A 144 -16.00 -18.43 25.14
C ALA A 144 -15.42 -19.82 24.83
N MET A 145 -14.09 -19.98 24.99
CA MET A 145 -13.43 -21.27 24.89
C MET A 145 -13.81 -22.15 26.07
N ASP A 146 -13.87 -23.47 25.84
CA ASP A 146 -14.11 -24.40 26.94
C ASP A 146 -12.89 -24.46 27.89
N PRO A 147 -13.10 -24.74 29.19
CA PRO A 147 -12.02 -24.73 30.17
C PRO A 147 -10.90 -25.75 29.90
N GLU A 148 -11.21 -26.89 29.28
CA GLU A 148 -10.23 -27.94 29.03
C GLU A 148 -9.27 -27.52 27.91
N THR A 149 -9.80 -27.01 26.81
CA THR A 149 -9.00 -26.45 25.70
C THR A 149 -8.18 -25.26 26.19
N TRP A 150 -8.77 -24.35 26.99
CA TRP A 150 -8.05 -23.21 27.54
C TRP A 150 -6.85 -23.65 28.38
N ALA A 151 -7.03 -24.63 29.26
CA ALA A 151 -5.95 -25.17 30.09
C ALA A 151 -4.79 -25.78 29.27
N LEU A 152 -5.05 -26.24 28.04
CA LEU A 152 -4.03 -26.81 27.16
C LEU A 152 -3.21 -25.75 26.42
N ILE A 153 -3.76 -24.56 26.18
CA ILE A 153 -3.12 -23.53 25.34
C ILE A 153 -2.66 -22.30 26.12
N ARG A 154 -3.21 -22.04 27.31
CA ARG A 154 -2.89 -20.86 28.12
C ARG A 154 -1.45 -20.89 28.64
N HIS A 155 -0.85 -19.71 28.73
CA HIS A 155 0.45 -19.50 29.35
C HIS A 155 0.29 -19.06 30.81
N ASP A 156 0.63 -19.95 31.76
CA ASP A 156 0.58 -19.68 33.21
C ASP A 156 1.50 -18.53 33.68
N GLY A 157 2.51 -18.19 32.88
CA GLY A 157 3.48 -17.16 33.19
C GLY A 157 3.67 -16.18 32.03
N PRO A 158 4.29 -15.01 32.28
CA PRO A 158 4.66 -14.09 31.21
C PRO A 158 5.49 -14.80 30.14
N HIS A 159 5.21 -14.50 28.89
CA HIS A 159 5.88 -15.09 27.75
C HIS A 159 6.16 -14.03 26.69
N SER A 160 7.06 -14.32 25.76
CA SER A 160 7.31 -13.44 24.62
C SER A 160 7.26 -14.23 23.33
N SER A 161 6.77 -13.57 22.29
CA SER A 161 6.66 -14.13 20.95
C SER A 161 7.33 -13.22 19.93
N ALA A 162 7.91 -13.82 18.88
CA ALA A 162 8.47 -13.07 17.77
C ALA A 162 7.43 -12.92 16.67
N PHE A 163 7.07 -11.67 16.38
CA PHE A 163 6.21 -11.30 15.27
C PHE A 163 7.06 -10.83 14.11
N TRP A 164 6.96 -11.55 13.01
CA TRP A 164 7.59 -11.21 11.76
C TRP A 164 6.60 -10.48 10.87
N ARG A 165 7.02 -9.33 10.32
CA ARG A 165 6.37 -8.80 9.13
C ARG A 165 6.85 -9.61 7.93
N VAL A 166 5.91 -10.12 7.14
CA VAL A 166 6.21 -10.94 5.96
C VAL A 166 5.63 -10.29 4.71
N LYS A 167 6.31 -10.39 3.58
CA LYS A 167 5.77 -10.03 2.27
C LYS A 167 5.20 -11.28 1.61
N LEU A 168 3.98 -11.16 1.11
CA LEU A 168 3.26 -12.22 0.42
C LEU A 168 3.46 -12.11 -1.09
N GLU A 169 3.24 -13.20 -1.84
CA GLU A 169 3.40 -13.23 -3.30
C GLU A 169 2.56 -12.18 -4.05
N CYS A 170 1.45 -11.73 -3.45
CA CYS A 170 0.60 -10.68 -4.00
C CYS A 170 1.18 -9.26 -3.81
N GLY A 171 2.31 -9.12 -3.10
CA GLY A 171 2.94 -7.84 -2.78
C GLY A 171 2.43 -7.18 -1.50
N HIS A 172 1.39 -7.73 -0.86
CA HIS A 172 0.91 -7.25 0.45
C HIS A 172 1.74 -7.81 1.59
N TYR A 173 1.59 -7.18 2.77
CA TYR A 173 2.26 -7.62 3.98
C TYR A 173 1.29 -8.37 4.90
N GLY A 174 1.84 -9.31 5.66
CA GLY A 174 1.16 -10.02 6.73
C GLY A 174 2.02 -10.05 7.98
N GLN A 175 1.49 -10.68 9.03
CA GLN A 175 2.22 -10.89 10.27
C GLN A 175 2.20 -12.36 10.67
N VAL A 176 3.37 -12.93 10.96
CA VAL A 176 3.50 -14.31 11.40
C VAL A 176 4.13 -14.37 12.79
N CYS A 177 3.47 -15.08 13.70
CA CYS A 177 3.94 -15.31 15.06
C CYS A 177 4.79 -16.59 15.13
N THR A 178 5.93 -16.52 15.81
CA THR A 178 6.90 -17.62 15.96
C THR A 178 7.53 -17.62 17.35
N GLU A 179 8.16 -18.74 17.73
CA GLU A 179 9.01 -18.80 18.91
C GLU A 179 10.21 -17.83 18.77
N ILE A 180 10.65 -17.21 19.87
CA ILE A 180 11.70 -16.18 19.87
C ILE A 180 13.00 -16.64 19.17
N ALA A 181 13.36 -17.91 19.35
CA ALA A 181 14.59 -18.50 18.85
C ALA A 181 14.53 -18.89 17.37
N TRP A 182 13.33 -18.97 16.79
CA TRP A 182 13.16 -19.35 15.40
C TRP A 182 13.58 -18.22 14.47
N LYS A 183 14.26 -18.59 13.38
CA LYS A 183 14.60 -17.70 12.26
C LYS A 183 14.27 -18.38 10.92
N PRO A 184 14.07 -17.59 9.84
CA PRO A 184 13.70 -18.14 8.53
C PRO A 184 14.62 -19.26 8.03
N GLU A 185 15.91 -19.20 8.34
CA GLU A 185 16.92 -20.19 7.91
C GLU A 185 16.76 -21.55 8.60
N ASP A 186 16.09 -21.61 9.75
CA ASP A 186 15.82 -22.88 10.44
C ASP A 186 14.76 -23.70 9.69
N GLY A 187 13.95 -23.04 8.85
CA GLY A 187 12.79 -23.64 8.19
C GLY A 187 11.66 -24.00 9.15
N PRO A 188 10.53 -24.49 8.63
CA PRO A 188 9.39 -24.84 9.47
C PRO A 188 9.63 -26.14 10.24
N LYS A 189 9.13 -26.19 11.48
CA LYS A 189 8.98 -27.45 12.22
C LYS A 189 7.84 -28.25 11.58
N LEU A 190 8.07 -29.54 11.36
CA LEU A 190 7.11 -30.44 10.71
C LEU A 190 6.58 -31.47 11.69
N ALA A 191 5.29 -31.78 11.60
CA ALA A 191 4.69 -32.84 12.40
C ALA A 191 5.19 -34.23 11.97
N SER A 192 5.17 -35.16 12.92
CA SER A 192 5.49 -36.57 12.63
C SER A 192 4.45 -37.18 11.70
N ARG A 193 4.83 -38.21 10.92
CA ARG A 193 3.89 -38.91 10.03
C ARG A 193 2.71 -39.50 10.79
N LYS A 194 2.97 -40.08 11.97
CA LYS A 194 1.93 -40.61 12.86
C LYS A 194 0.93 -39.51 13.23
N ARG A 195 1.43 -38.35 13.67
CA ARG A 195 0.57 -37.21 14.04
C ARG A 195 -0.27 -36.71 12.87
N ILE A 196 0.29 -36.67 11.65
CA ILE A 196 -0.47 -36.28 10.45
C ILE A 196 -1.57 -37.28 10.11
N THR A 197 -1.33 -38.58 10.28
CA THR A 197 -2.37 -39.61 10.11
C THR A 197 -3.50 -39.42 11.13
N GLU A 198 -3.17 -39.18 12.40
CA GLU A 198 -4.16 -38.87 13.45
C GLU A 198 -4.95 -37.62 13.10
N MET A 199 -4.29 -36.49 12.82
CA MET A 199 -4.96 -35.23 12.45
C MET A 199 -5.88 -35.38 11.24
N ARG A 200 -5.47 -36.16 10.23
CA ARG A 200 -6.31 -36.40 9.05
C ARG A 200 -7.57 -37.19 9.42
N ALA A 201 -7.46 -38.18 10.31
CA ALA A 201 -8.61 -38.93 10.80
C ALA A 201 -9.54 -38.01 11.62
N ASP A 202 -9.00 -37.20 12.52
CA ASP A 202 -9.76 -36.26 13.35
C ASP A 202 -10.57 -35.27 12.46
N PHE A 203 -9.94 -34.70 11.42
CA PHE A 203 -10.64 -33.81 10.49
C PHE A 203 -11.72 -34.51 9.66
N GLU A 204 -11.44 -35.73 9.17
CA GLU A 204 -12.43 -36.48 8.39
C GLU A 204 -13.61 -36.93 9.26
N GLU A 205 -13.35 -37.30 10.52
CA GLU A 205 -14.39 -37.63 11.50
C GLU A 205 -15.28 -36.41 11.77
N SER A 206 -14.70 -35.24 12.05
CA SER A 206 -15.47 -34.00 12.23
C SER A 206 -16.27 -33.63 10.98
N TRP A 207 -15.67 -33.66 9.79
CA TRP A 207 -16.38 -33.41 8.53
C TRP A 207 -17.52 -34.40 8.27
N SER A 208 -17.35 -35.67 8.68
CA SER A 208 -18.38 -36.69 8.53
C SER A 208 -19.53 -36.56 9.55
N THR A 209 -19.23 -36.09 10.76
CA THR A 209 -20.19 -35.98 11.87
C THR A 209 -21.02 -34.72 11.77
N ASP A 210 -20.37 -33.59 11.50
CA ASP A 210 -21.01 -32.27 11.54
C ASP A 210 -21.55 -31.84 10.16
N GLY A 211 -21.19 -32.55 9.09
CA GLY A 211 -21.66 -32.28 7.72
C GLY A 211 -21.43 -30.84 7.30
N ASP A 212 -22.50 -30.14 6.91
CA ASP A 212 -22.48 -28.72 6.52
C ASP A 212 -22.17 -27.78 7.71
N GLY A 213 -22.22 -28.27 8.95
CA GLY A 213 -21.83 -27.54 10.16
C GLY A 213 -20.35 -27.69 10.53
N ALA A 214 -19.61 -28.57 9.85
CA ALA A 214 -18.19 -28.77 10.10
C ALA A 214 -17.38 -27.54 9.65
N TRP A 215 -16.31 -27.19 10.35
CA TRP A 215 -15.42 -26.11 9.93
C TRP A 215 -14.05 -26.62 9.46
N PRO A 216 -13.58 -26.25 8.26
CA PRO A 216 -14.34 -25.72 7.13
C PRO A 216 -15.06 -26.85 6.38
N ALA A 217 -16.37 -26.73 6.12
CA ALA A 217 -17.16 -27.74 5.42
C ALA A 217 -16.72 -27.89 3.95
N GLU A 218 -16.43 -26.80 3.27
CA GLU A 218 -15.97 -26.77 1.88
C GLU A 218 -15.18 -25.49 1.56
N GLY A 219 -14.72 -25.35 0.31
CA GLY A 219 -14.09 -24.14 -0.19
C GLY A 219 -12.59 -24.00 0.10
N PRO A 220 -12.04 -22.79 -0.13
CA PRO A 220 -10.59 -22.54 -0.09
C PRO A 220 -9.92 -22.88 1.25
N GLU A 221 -10.62 -22.69 2.36
CA GLU A 221 -10.11 -23.04 3.70
C GLU A 221 -9.92 -24.55 3.86
N ARG A 222 -10.87 -25.37 3.37
CA ARG A 222 -10.76 -26.83 3.40
C ARG A 222 -9.65 -27.34 2.49
N GLU A 223 -9.49 -26.74 1.31
CA GLU A 223 -8.39 -27.03 0.39
C GLU A 223 -7.04 -26.69 0.99
N HIS A 224 -6.92 -25.52 1.64
CA HIS A 224 -5.71 -25.13 2.35
C HIS A 224 -5.39 -26.08 3.51
N LEU A 225 -6.39 -26.49 4.30
CA LEU A 225 -6.18 -27.44 5.40
C LEU A 225 -5.62 -28.77 4.89
N ARG A 226 -6.15 -29.28 3.77
CA ARG A 226 -5.61 -30.47 3.09
C ARG A 226 -4.17 -30.25 2.62
N LYS A 227 -3.87 -29.10 2.01
CA LYS A 227 -2.49 -28.71 1.64
C LYS A 227 -1.56 -28.74 2.86
N MET A 228 -1.98 -28.17 4.00
CA MET A 228 -1.18 -28.19 5.23
C MET A 228 -0.93 -29.60 5.74
N LEU A 229 -1.93 -30.49 5.73
CA LEU A 229 -1.75 -31.90 6.09
C LEU A 229 -0.76 -32.61 5.17
N ASP A 230 -0.84 -32.38 3.85
CA ASP A 230 0.08 -32.97 2.86
C ASP A 230 1.53 -32.48 3.06
N LEU A 231 1.71 -31.23 3.48
CA LEU A 231 3.01 -30.63 3.82
C LEU A 231 3.52 -31.01 5.23
N ARG A 232 2.82 -31.89 5.95
CA ARG A 232 3.11 -32.28 7.34
C ARG A 232 3.01 -31.12 8.34
N TRP A 233 2.02 -30.26 8.15
CA TRP A 233 1.64 -29.18 9.04
C TRP A 233 2.81 -28.27 9.45
N PRO A 234 3.43 -27.58 8.47
CA PRO A 234 4.57 -26.71 8.73
C PRO A 234 4.23 -25.59 9.73
N ARG A 235 5.13 -25.36 10.70
CA ARG A 235 5.06 -24.24 11.64
C ARG A 235 6.39 -23.46 11.66
N PRO A 236 6.43 -22.18 11.24
CA PRO A 236 5.32 -21.42 10.66
C PRO A 236 4.83 -21.99 9.32
N ALA A 237 3.59 -21.66 8.94
CA ALA A 237 3.04 -22.04 7.63
C ALA A 237 3.77 -21.29 6.50
N PRO A 238 3.91 -21.88 5.30
CA PRO A 238 4.60 -21.25 4.17
C PRO A 238 3.76 -20.16 3.48
N ASP A 239 2.46 -20.12 3.74
CA ASP A 239 1.48 -19.17 3.23
C ASP A 239 0.63 -18.61 4.36
N GLN A 240 -0.02 -17.47 4.08
CA GLN A 240 -0.98 -16.81 4.97
C GLN A 240 -2.21 -16.39 4.18
N ASP A 241 -3.35 -16.31 4.85
CA ASP A 241 -4.53 -15.70 4.27
C ASP A 241 -4.32 -14.19 4.16
N CYS A 242 -4.41 -13.66 2.95
CA CYS A 242 -4.16 -12.23 2.73
C CYS A 242 -5.45 -11.44 2.90
N TYR A 243 -5.66 -10.90 4.11
CA TYR A 243 -6.80 -10.03 4.41
C TYR A 243 -6.88 -8.81 3.47
N THR A 244 -5.73 -8.21 3.14
CA THR A 244 -5.66 -7.05 2.24
C THR A 244 -6.23 -7.38 0.85
N CYS A 245 -5.92 -8.56 0.28
CA CYS A 245 -6.46 -9.00 -1.01
C CYS A 245 -8.00 -9.09 -1.04
N ALA A 246 -8.66 -9.34 0.08
CA ALA A 246 -10.13 -9.42 0.13
C ALA A 246 -10.81 -8.05 0.03
N HIS A 247 -10.06 -6.96 0.27
CA HIS A 247 -10.60 -5.60 0.36
C HIS A 247 -9.99 -4.62 -0.65
N ILE A 248 -8.84 -4.94 -1.23
CA ILE A 248 -8.22 -4.12 -2.27
C ILE A 248 -8.80 -4.45 -3.65
N SER A 249 -8.83 -3.44 -4.50
CA SER A 249 -9.27 -3.55 -5.88
C SER A 249 -8.33 -2.76 -6.75
N ARG A 250 -8.09 -3.24 -7.97
CA ARG A 250 -7.19 -2.54 -8.90
C ARG A 250 -7.92 -1.40 -9.59
N ILE A 251 -7.24 -0.27 -9.74
CA ILE A 251 -7.72 0.86 -10.55
C ILE A 251 -7.65 0.43 -12.02
N VAL A 252 -8.81 0.35 -12.66
CA VAL A 252 -8.95 -0.01 -14.09
C VAL A 252 -9.34 1.18 -14.96
N GLY A 253 -9.63 2.33 -14.34
CA GLY A 253 -10.00 3.55 -15.05
C GLY A 253 -9.97 4.77 -14.14
N TYR A 254 -9.73 5.95 -14.72
CA TYR A 254 -9.97 7.21 -14.01
C TYR A 254 -10.38 8.36 -14.91
N GLN A 255 -11.12 9.29 -14.30
CA GLN A 255 -11.62 10.50 -14.92
C GLN A 255 -11.11 11.73 -14.15
N ARG A 256 -10.57 12.71 -14.90
CA ARG A 256 -10.25 14.04 -14.35
C ARG A 256 -11.53 14.76 -13.94
N ILE A 257 -11.58 15.26 -12.71
CA ILE A 257 -12.67 16.14 -12.24
C ILE A 257 -12.20 17.60 -12.26
N GLY A 258 -11.02 17.87 -11.70
CA GLY A 258 -10.47 19.23 -11.56
C GLY A 258 -9.87 19.49 -10.17
N TRP A 259 -9.35 20.69 -9.99
CA TRP A 259 -8.78 21.12 -8.70
C TRP A 259 -9.83 21.14 -7.59
N LEU A 260 -9.45 20.68 -6.39
CA LEU A 260 -10.32 20.65 -5.21
C LEU A 260 -10.76 22.06 -4.82
N VAL A 261 -9.84 23.02 -4.86
CA VAL A 261 -10.15 24.45 -4.79
C VAL A 261 -9.96 25.04 -6.18
N ARG A 262 -10.94 25.83 -6.67
CA ARG A 262 -10.82 26.49 -7.97
C ARG A 262 -9.59 27.39 -7.95
N ARG A 263 -8.64 27.13 -8.85
CA ARG A 263 -7.52 28.03 -9.09
C ARG A 263 -8.03 29.21 -9.89
N THR A 264 -7.88 30.42 -9.36
CA THR A 264 -7.92 31.61 -10.20
C THR A 264 -6.72 31.50 -11.14
N PRO A 265 -6.88 31.65 -12.47
CA PRO A 265 -5.73 31.71 -13.36
C PRO A 265 -4.76 32.76 -12.82
N PRO A 266 -3.45 32.48 -12.75
CA PRO A 266 -2.49 33.52 -12.40
C PRO A 266 -2.72 34.67 -13.38
N VAL A 267 -2.88 35.89 -12.84
CA VAL A 267 -2.90 37.10 -13.66
C VAL A 267 -1.64 37.04 -14.52
N PRO A 268 -1.74 37.09 -15.86
CA PRO A 268 -0.56 37.05 -16.72
C PRO A 268 0.42 38.09 -16.20
N ALA A 269 1.62 37.65 -15.82
CA ALA A 269 2.66 38.59 -15.45
C ALA A 269 2.78 39.59 -16.61
N PRO A 270 2.72 40.92 -16.36
CA PRO A 270 2.90 41.89 -17.42
C PRO A 270 4.21 41.54 -18.11
N ALA A 271 4.16 41.35 -19.43
CA ALA A 271 5.33 41.00 -20.22
C ALA A 271 6.47 41.95 -19.82
N PRO A 272 7.67 41.44 -19.53
CA PRO A 272 8.78 42.31 -19.13
C PRO A 272 8.91 43.39 -20.19
N ARG A 273 8.91 44.66 -19.76
CA ARG A 273 9.08 45.80 -20.67
C ARG A 273 10.44 45.64 -21.33
N ILE A 274 10.45 45.13 -22.56
CA ILE A 274 11.66 45.00 -23.35
C ILE A 274 12.09 46.41 -23.70
N ASP A 275 13.15 46.88 -23.04
CA ASP A 275 13.83 48.11 -23.36
C ASP A 275 14.65 47.85 -24.64
N ARG A 276 14.04 48.18 -25.79
CA ARG A 276 14.62 47.96 -27.12
C ARG A 276 15.97 48.67 -27.26
N ASP A 277 16.13 49.82 -26.61
CA ASP A 277 17.36 50.61 -26.69
C ASP A 277 18.49 49.91 -25.91
N LYS A 278 18.16 49.32 -24.75
CA LYS A 278 19.12 48.54 -23.98
C LYS A 278 19.53 47.24 -24.68
N ILE A 279 18.63 46.60 -25.43
CA ILE A 279 18.97 45.43 -26.26
C ILE A 279 19.80 45.85 -27.47
N ALA A 280 19.43 46.94 -28.16
CA ALA A 280 20.19 47.46 -29.29
C ALA A 280 21.63 47.85 -28.88
N ALA A 281 21.80 48.48 -27.72
CA ALA A 281 23.12 48.80 -27.19
C ALA A 281 23.96 47.55 -26.87
N ARG A 282 23.35 46.49 -26.32
CA ARG A 282 24.02 45.21 -26.09
C ARG A 282 24.40 44.50 -27.38
N LEU A 283 23.56 44.59 -28.42
CA LEU A 283 23.84 44.02 -29.73
C LEU A 283 25.02 44.74 -30.39
N ALA A 284 24.99 46.07 -30.42
CA ALA A 284 26.08 46.88 -30.97
C ALA A 284 27.41 46.64 -30.25
N ALA A 285 27.38 46.49 -28.91
CA ALA A 285 28.57 46.16 -28.14
C ALA A 285 29.12 44.76 -28.47
N ALA A 286 28.25 43.77 -28.67
CA ALA A 286 28.65 42.42 -29.07
C ALA A 286 29.21 42.38 -30.50
N GLU A 287 28.63 43.15 -31.43
CA GLU A 287 29.13 43.26 -32.81
C GLU A 287 30.51 43.93 -32.86
N ALA A 288 30.73 44.99 -32.07
CA ALA A 288 32.04 45.64 -31.95
C ALA A 288 33.09 44.69 -31.34
N GLU A 289 32.70 43.88 -30.37
CA GLU A 289 33.57 42.87 -29.76
C GLU A 289 33.96 41.77 -30.76
N VAL A 290 33.01 41.32 -31.59
CA VAL A 290 33.27 40.35 -32.66
C VAL A 290 34.26 40.90 -33.67
N GLU A 291 34.11 42.15 -34.12
CA GLU A 291 35.07 42.77 -35.04
C GLU A 291 36.45 42.94 -34.42
N ARG A 292 36.53 43.28 -33.13
CA ARG A 292 37.80 43.33 -32.40
C ARG A 292 38.49 41.96 -32.38
N LEU A 293 37.74 40.89 -32.08
CA LEU A 293 38.26 39.53 -32.03
C LEU A 293 38.68 39.03 -33.42
N LYS A 294 37.95 39.38 -34.49
CA LYS A 294 38.36 39.09 -35.88
C LYS A 294 39.68 39.77 -36.23
N HIS A 295 39.86 41.03 -35.82
CA HIS A 295 41.11 41.75 -36.03
C HIS A 295 42.29 41.14 -35.24
N GLN A 296 42.03 40.63 -34.04
CA GLN A 296 43.04 39.90 -33.27
C GLN A 296 43.37 38.54 -33.89
N LEU A 297 42.40 37.84 -34.47
CA LEU A 297 42.64 36.58 -35.18
C LEU A 297 43.54 36.81 -36.40
N SER A 298 43.23 37.82 -37.22
CA SER A 298 44.01 38.14 -38.42
C SER A 298 45.42 38.66 -38.12
N SER A 299 45.68 39.19 -36.92
CA SER A 299 47.03 39.57 -36.48
C SER A 299 47.83 38.41 -35.88
N VAL A 300 47.22 37.25 -35.64
CA VAL A 300 47.88 36.02 -35.14
C VAL A 300 48.15 35.03 -36.28
N GLU A 301 47.47 35.16 -37.42
CA GLU A 301 47.64 34.32 -38.62
C GLU A 301 48.65 34.87 -39.66
N ASN A 302 49.36 35.97 -39.33
CA ASN A 302 50.54 36.49 -40.05
C ASN A 302 51.80 36.31 -39.20
#